data_AF-S9QX31-F1
#
_entry.id   AF-S9QX31-F1
#
_cell.length_a   1.000
_cell.length_b   1.000
_cell.length_c   1.000
_cell.angle_alpha   90.00
_cell.angle_beta   90.00
_cell.angle_gamma   90.00
#
_symmetry.space_group_name_H-M   'P 1'
#
loop_
_entity.id
_entity.type
_entity.pdbx_description
1 polymer ?
#
loop_
_entity_poly.entity_id
_entity_poly.type
_entity_poly.pdbx_seq_one_letter_code
_entity_poly.pdbx_strand_id
1 'polypeptide(L)'
;MTRAGGLVLGVGVVLVGLAAGAGWVSREAAPPPARTTTLKVSEALGAKAGGDEGYTRALEPREFHFPEDHGPHAGFRNEWWYWTGHLATADGREFGYQFTLFRSALAPGESERASAWGARQIYMGHLTVSDIQGGRFHAFERFSRSALGLAGARTEPFRVWLEDWSAEAVGGEPLPLRLTARSGDVSLSLVLEEGKPVVLQGERGLSQKGSEPGNASYYYSLPRMPTRGEVMVDGRAYPVTGESWMDREWSTSALGKAQVGWDWFSLQLSDGSELMYYQLRRRDGTVDPFTSGTLIPARGEPVHLTAKDTRLEVLDTWKSPRTGVEYPARWRLVLPSRDLSLEVTPALADQELPVTVRYWEGAVRLSGKHEGQPVEGRGYVELTGYGDSPPRWER
;
A
#
# COMPACT_ATOMS: atom_id res chain seq x y z
N MET A 1 27.16 48.51 -57.17
CA MET A 1 27.78 47.75 -56.05
C MET A 1 27.91 48.74 -54.91
N THR A 2 27.26 48.70 -53.74
CA THR A 2 26.81 47.63 -52.83
C THR A 2 25.79 48.28 -51.87
N ARG A 3 24.48 48.14 -52.08
CA ARG A 3 23.47 48.56 -51.08
C ARG A 3 22.28 47.60 -50.91
N ALA A 4 22.22 46.52 -51.70
CA ALA A 4 21.14 45.52 -51.59
C ALA A 4 21.42 44.39 -50.57
N GLY A 5 22.70 44.15 -50.21
CA GLY A 5 23.07 43.05 -49.32
C GLY A 5 22.75 43.28 -47.83
N GLY A 6 22.74 44.54 -47.38
CA GLY A 6 22.51 44.86 -45.96
C GLY A 6 21.06 44.71 -45.50
N LEU A 7 20.10 44.99 -46.39
CA LEU A 7 18.67 44.89 -46.04
C LEU A 7 18.20 43.43 -45.96
N VAL A 8 18.71 42.56 -46.85
CA VAL A 8 18.37 41.13 -46.88
C VAL A 8 18.99 40.39 -45.69
N LEU A 9 20.22 40.74 -45.29
CA LEU A 9 20.83 40.19 -44.07
C LEU A 9 20.12 40.65 -42.80
N GLY A 10 19.71 41.92 -42.72
CA GLY A 10 19.02 42.48 -41.57
C GLY A 10 17.66 41.83 -41.32
N VAL A 11 16.87 41.60 -42.38
CA VAL A 11 15.57 40.93 -42.27
C VAL A 11 15.73 39.44 -41.90
N GLY A 12 16.74 38.75 -42.46
CA GLY A 12 17.03 37.36 -42.13
C GLY A 12 17.39 37.14 -40.66
N VAL A 13 18.21 38.02 -40.08
CA VAL A 13 18.60 37.94 -38.66
C VAL A 13 17.42 38.22 -37.72
N VAL A 14 16.55 39.17 -38.08
CA VAL A 14 15.33 39.46 -37.30
C VAL A 14 14.36 38.29 -37.34
N LEU A 15 14.16 37.65 -38.50
CA LEU A 15 13.27 36.49 -38.62
C LEU A 15 13.79 35.24 -37.89
N VAL A 16 15.11 34.99 -37.92
CA VAL A 16 15.72 33.90 -37.13
C VAL A 16 15.66 34.22 -35.63
N GLY A 17 15.87 35.47 -35.23
CA GLY A 17 15.71 35.92 -33.85
C GLY A 17 14.28 35.78 -33.32
N LEU A 18 13.28 36.11 -34.16
CA LEU A 18 11.87 35.93 -33.84
C LEU A 18 11.45 34.46 -33.82
N ALA A 19 11.99 33.62 -34.70
CA ALA A 19 11.73 32.17 -34.70
C ALA A 19 12.40 31.46 -33.51
N ALA A 20 13.62 31.88 -33.13
CA ALA A 20 14.30 31.38 -31.93
C ALA A 20 13.61 31.88 -30.64
N GLY A 21 13.15 33.13 -30.64
CA GLY A 21 12.33 33.70 -29.56
C GLY A 21 10.99 33.00 -29.42
N ALA A 22 10.31 32.73 -30.54
CA ALA A 22 9.08 31.93 -30.56
C ALA A 22 9.35 30.49 -30.10
N GLY A 23 10.42 29.83 -30.55
CA GLY A 23 10.79 28.50 -30.07
C GLY A 23 11.16 28.42 -28.58
N TRP A 24 11.63 29.53 -27.99
CA TRP A 24 11.91 29.64 -26.56
C TRP A 24 10.66 29.98 -25.73
N VAL A 25 9.74 30.77 -26.28
CA VAL A 25 8.45 31.13 -25.67
C VAL A 25 7.39 30.01 -25.85
N SER A 26 7.50 29.21 -26.91
CA SER A 26 6.64 28.04 -27.20
C SER A 26 7.16 26.74 -26.60
N ARG A 27 8.31 26.74 -25.91
CA ARG A 27 8.57 25.72 -24.91
C ARG A 27 7.58 25.98 -23.80
N GLU A 28 6.46 25.25 -23.81
CA GLU A 28 5.66 25.08 -22.62
C GLU A 28 6.63 24.73 -21.49
N ALA A 29 6.87 25.69 -20.60
CA ALA A 29 7.48 25.38 -19.33
C ALA A 29 6.62 24.27 -18.76
N ALA A 30 7.21 23.09 -18.51
CA ALA A 30 6.50 22.02 -17.84
C ALA A 30 5.78 22.66 -16.66
N PRO A 31 4.45 22.44 -16.51
CA PRO A 31 3.71 23.05 -15.42
C PRO A 31 4.49 22.76 -14.15
N PRO A 32 4.76 23.77 -13.29
CA PRO A 32 5.44 23.53 -12.04
C PRO A 32 4.72 22.35 -11.37
N PRO A 33 5.44 21.35 -10.85
CA PRO A 33 4.80 20.17 -10.28
C PRO A 33 3.73 20.67 -9.33
N ALA A 34 2.49 20.25 -9.56
CA ALA A 34 1.38 20.62 -8.71
C ALA A 34 1.85 20.34 -7.28
N ARG A 35 1.91 21.38 -6.45
CA ARG A 35 2.14 21.21 -5.01
C ARG A 35 0.88 20.58 -4.47
N THR A 36 0.70 19.28 -4.71
CA THR A 36 -0.24 18.47 -3.97
C THR A 36 0.26 18.53 -2.53
N THR A 37 -0.48 19.21 -1.67
CA THR A 37 -0.26 19.14 -0.23
C THR A 37 -0.40 17.67 0.17
N THR A 38 0.73 17.01 0.39
CA THR A 38 0.78 15.63 0.87
C THR A 38 0.58 15.61 2.38
N LEU A 39 -0.30 14.75 2.87
CA LEU A 39 -0.46 14.48 4.29
C LEU A 39 0.58 13.45 4.74
N LYS A 40 1.11 13.62 5.95
CA LYS A 40 1.93 12.57 6.57
C LYS A 40 1.03 11.41 6.98
N VAL A 41 1.55 10.19 6.91
CA VAL A 41 0.78 9.00 7.31
C VAL A 41 0.32 9.07 8.77
N SER A 42 1.13 9.64 9.66
CA SER A 42 0.74 9.83 11.07
C SER A 42 -0.40 10.83 11.24
N GLU A 43 -0.48 11.86 10.41
CA GLU A 43 -1.58 12.82 10.41
C GLU A 43 -2.87 12.19 9.89
N ALA A 44 -2.77 11.37 8.84
CA ALA A 44 -3.90 10.61 8.29
C ALA A 44 -4.47 9.60 9.30
N LEU A 45 -3.62 8.98 10.12
CA LEU A 45 -4.02 8.05 11.19
C LEU A 45 -4.52 8.75 12.47
N GLY A 46 -4.54 10.09 12.52
CA GLY A 46 -5.17 10.84 13.60
C GLY A 46 -4.25 11.22 14.78
N ALA A 47 -2.93 11.36 14.57
CA ALA A 47 -1.94 11.69 15.61
C ALA A 47 -2.08 13.07 16.32
N LYS A 48 -3.26 13.71 16.32
CA LYS A 48 -3.48 14.94 17.12
C LYS A 48 -3.75 14.55 18.58
N ALA A 49 -2.92 15.07 19.50
CA ALA A 49 -3.06 14.87 20.93
C ALA A 49 -4.45 15.30 21.43
N GLY A 50 -5.14 14.42 22.16
CA GLY A 50 -6.44 14.70 22.79
C GLY A 50 -7.69 14.28 22.00
N GLY A 51 -7.58 13.33 21.05
CA GLY A 51 -8.68 12.97 20.15
C GLY A 51 -9.24 11.55 20.26
N ASP A 52 -8.88 10.79 21.30
CA ASP A 52 -9.17 9.34 21.38
C ASP A 52 -10.33 9.00 22.33
N GLU A 53 -10.84 9.99 23.08
CA GLU A 53 -11.98 9.81 23.97
C GLU A 53 -13.20 9.29 23.19
N GLY A 54 -13.87 8.26 23.75
CA GLY A 54 -15.04 7.62 23.15
C GLY A 54 -14.73 6.54 22.11
N TYR A 55 -13.47 6.34 21.72
CA TYR A 55 -13.07 5.23 20.85
C TYR A 55 -12.58 4.02 21.65
N THR A 56 -12.82 2.82 21.13
CA THR A 56 -12.21 1.58 21.60
C THR A 56 -10.71 1.60 21.35
N ARG A 57 -9.92 0.95 22.21
CA ARG A 57 -8.46 0.86 22.09
C ARG A 57 -8.02 -0.61 22.16
N ALA A 58 -7.00 -0.97 21.40
CA ALA A 58 -6.43 -2.32 21.43
C ALA A 58 -5.45 -2.41 22.61
N LEU A 59 -5.94 -2.83 23.77
CA LEU A 59 -5.18 -2.81 25.03
C LEU A 59 -4.53 -4.15 25.36
N GLU A 60 -5.23 -5.24 25.06
CA GLU A 60 -4.83 -6.60 25.38
C GLU A 60 -5.24 -7.56 24.25
N PRO A 61 -4.60 -8.73 24.14
CA PRO A 61 -5.02 -9.76 23.20
C PRO A 61 -6.48 -10.15 23.43
N ARG A 62 -7.21 -10.37 22.33
CA ARG A 62 -8.62 -10.79 22.36
C ARG A 62 -8.82 -12.06 21.54
N GLU A 63 -9.92 -12.75 21.79
CA GLU A 63 -10.37 -13.80 20.88
C GLU A 63 -10.89 -13.18 19.59
N PHE A 64 -10.54 -13.78 18.45
CA PHE A 64 -11.08 -13.41 17.14
C PHE A 64 -12.23 -14.35 16.79
N HIS A 65 -13.34 -13.79 16.32
CA HIS A 65 -14.54 -14.52 15.94
C HIS A 65 -14.77 -14.34 14.44
N PHE A 66 -14.84 -15.44 13.70
CA PHE A 66 -15.08 -15.45 12.26
C PHE A 66 -16.44 -16.11 12.00
N PRO A 67 -17.31 -15.50 11.16
CA PRO A 67 -16.99 -14.45 10.17
C PRO A 67 -17.01 -13.00 10.69
N GLU A 68 -17.37 -12.74 11.94
CA GLU A 68 -17.64 -11.40 12.49
C GLU A 68 -16.50 -10.41 12.27
N ASP A 69 -15.26 -10.83 12.53
CA ASP A 69 -14.05 -10.02 12.42
C ASP A 69 -13.55 -9.82 10.99
N HIS A 70 -14.22 -10.38 9.98
CA HIS A 70 -14.08 -9.91 8.60
C HIS A 70 -14.79 -8.56 8.40
N GLY A 71 -15.87 -8.33 9.14
CA GLY A 71 -16.70 -7.13 9.09
C GLY A 71 -16.06 -5.87 9.67
N PRO A 72 -16.82 -4.77 9.79
CA PRO A 72 -16.34 -3.50 10.33
C PRO A 72 -16.33 -3.45 11.87
N HIS A 73 -15.35 -2.74 12.44
CA HIS A 73 -15.25 -2.52 13.89
C HIS A 73 -15.49 -1.03 14.23
N ALA A 74 -16.77 -0.63 14.30
CA ALA A 74 -17.19 0.78 14.39
C ALA A 74 -16.69 1.54 15.64
N GLY A 75 -16.32 0.82 16.71
CA GLY A 75 -15.78 1.40 17.93
C GLY A 75 -14.36 1.96 17.79
N PHE A 76 -13.58 1.48 16.82
CA PHE A 76 -12.21 1.96 16.57
C PHE A 76 -12.21 3.20 15.67
N ARG A 77 -11.12 3.96 15.67
CA ARG A 77 -10.98 5.11 14.77
C ARG A 77 -10.66 4.69 13.35
N ASN A 78 -9.62 3.89 13.17
CA ASN A 78 -9.03 3.52 11.90
C ASN A 78 -9.21 2.04 11.64
N GLU A 79 -9.37 1.71 10.36
CA GLU A 79 -9.56 0.35 9.93
C GLU A 79 -9.24 0.22 8.45
N TRP A 80 -8.68 -0.91 8.03
CA TRP A 80 -8.47 -1.19 6.61
C TRP A 80 -8.65 -2.65 6.23
N TRP A 81 -9.02 -2.82 4.96
CA TRP A 81 -8.95 -4.06 4.21
C TRP A 81 -7.97 -3.84 3.07
N TYR A 82 -6.86 -4.58 3.07
CA TYR A 82 -5.73 -4.37 2.18
C TYR A 82 -5.41 -5.66 1.44
N TRP A 83 -5.55 -5.64 0.11
CA TRP A 83 -5.18 -6.75 -0.75
C TRP A 83 -3.98 -6.38 -1.61
N THR A 84 -3.02 -7.29 -1.68
CA THR A 84 -1.91 -7.24 -2.62
C THR A 84 -1.85 -8.54 -3.37
N GLY A 85 -1.53 -8.52 -4.65
CA GLY A 85 -1.39 -9.77 -5.40
C GLY A 85 -0.48 -9.67 -6.59
N HIS A 86 0.01 -10.84 -6.98
CA HIS A 86 0.84 -11.03 -8.15
C HIS A 86 0.14 -12.01 -9.08
N LEU A 87 -0.05 -11.58 -10.32
CA LEU A 87 -0.90 -12.23 -11.31
C LEU A 87 -0.09 -12.45 -12.58
N ALA A 88 -0.46 -13.48 -13.34
CA ALA A 88 0.09 -13.72 -14.65
C ALA A 88 -0.97 -14.24 -15.62
N THR A 89 -0.82 -13.88 -16.89
CA THR A 89 -1.55 -14.49 -18.01
C THR A 89 -0.94 -15.84 -18.36
N ALA A 90 -1.67 -16.65 -19.15
CA ALA A 90 -1.18 -17.95 -19.61
C ALA A 90 0.10 -17.87 -20.47
N ASP A 91 0.32 -16.75 -21.16
CA ASP A 91 1.53 -16.48 -21.94
C ASP A 91 2.66 -15.80 -21.13
N GLY A 92 2.47 -15.64 -19.81
CA GLY A 92 3.52 -15.19 -18.89
C GLY A 92 3.66 -13.68 -18.72
N ARG A 93 2.69 -12.87 -19.18
CA ARG A 93 2.62 -11.45 -18.82
C ARG A 93 2.23 -11.34 -17.35
N GLU A 94 2.98 -10.58 -16.59
CA GLU A 94 2.89 -10.42 -15.15
C GLU A 94 2.30 -9.07 -14.77
N PHE A 95 1.47 -9.10 -13.74
CA PHE A 95 0.89 -7.92 -13.13
C PHE A 95 1.07 -7.99 -11.61
N GLY A 96 1.38 -6.86 -11.00
CA GLY A 96 1.10 -6.63 -9.59
C GLY A 96 -0.21 -5.87 -9.46
N TYR A 97 -0.96 -6.09 -8.38
CA TYR A 97 -1.97 -5.12 -7.96
C TYR A 97 -1.97 -4.90 -6.45
N GLN A 98 -2.44 -3.73 -6.05
CA GLN A 98 -2.90 -3.46 -4.69
C GLN A 98 -4.31 -2.86 -4.74
N PHE A 99 -5.15 -3.26 -3.81
CA PHE A 99 -6.47 -2.69 -3.59
C PHE A 99 -6.68 -2.52 -2.08
N THR A 100 -6.89 -1.29 -1.63
CA THR A 100 -7.07 -0.99 -0.19
C THR A 100 -8.28 -0.11 0.00
N LEU A 101 -9.09 -0.46 1.00
CA LEU A 101 -10.16 0.39 1.51
C LEU A 101 -9.89 0.70 2.97
N PHE A 102 -9.74 1.97 3.28
CA PHE A 102 -9.56 2.52 4.62
C PHE A 102 -10.88 3.13 5.09
N ARG A 103 -11.18 2.99 6.37
CA ARG A 103 -12.28 3.66 7.06
C ARG A 103 -11.74 4.43 8.26
N SER A 104 -11.93 5.74 8.24
CA SER A 104 -11.56 6.63 9.35
C SER A 104 -12.80 7.27 9.96
N ALA A 105 -12.91 7.14 11.28
CA ALA A 105 -13.94 7.81 12.07
C ALA A 105 -13.56 9.26 12.35
N LEU A 106 -14.49 10.16 12.05
CA LEU A 106 -14.38 11.60 12.34
C LEU A 106 -14.77 11.91 13.79
N ALA A 107 -15.69 11.13 14.37
CA ALA A 107 -16.09 11.22 15.77
C ALA A 107 -16.56 9.84 16.27
N PRO A 108 -16.44 9.54 17.58
CA PRO A 108 -16.92 8.28 18.14
C PRO A 108 -18.46 8.20 18.15
N GLY A 109 -18.98 6.98 18.18
CA GLY A 109 -20.41 6.68 18.30
C GLY A 109 -21.23 6.88 17.02
N GLU A 110 -22.50 6.48 17.06
CA GLU A 110 -23.44 6.61 15.94
C GLU A 110 -23.88 8.06 15.73
N SER A 111 -24.36 8.38 14.52
CA SER A 111 -24.68 9.75 14.10
C SER A 111 -26.19 10.03 14.19
N GLU A 112 -26.65 10.70 15.24
CA GLU A 112 -27.97 11.34 15.27
C GLU A 112 -27.95 12.66 14.47
N ARG A 113 -27.99 12.58 13.13
CA ARG A 113 -27.99 13.77 12.26
C ARG A 113 -29.30 13.91 11.51
N ALA A 114 -29.79 15.15 11.43
CA ALA A 114 -31.01 15.49 10.69
C ALA A 114 -30.89 15.32 9.16
N SER A 115 -29.67 15.30 8.61
CA SER A 115 -29.43 15.20 7.16
C SER A 115 -28.94 13.80 6.77
N ALA A 116 -29.53 13.24 5.72
CA ALA A 116 -29.12 11.98 5.12
C ALA A 116 -27.68 12.01 4.55
N TRP A 117 -27.09 13.20 4.37
CA TRP A 117 -25.70 13.39 3.94
C TRP A 117 -24.70 13.45 5.11
N GLY A 118 -25.19 13.48 6.35
CA GLY A 118 -24.37 13.53 7.54
C GLY A 118 -23.64 12.20 7.74
N ALA A 119 -22.31 12.23 7.74
CA ALA A 119 -21.48 11.06 8.04
C ALA A 119 -20.47 11.36 9.15
N ARG A 120 -20.18 10.32 9.96
CA ARG A 120 -19.09 10.28 10.94
C ARG A 120 -17.95 9.38 10.51
N GLN A 121 -18.05 8.74 9.34
CA GLN A 121 -16.99 7.92 8.77
C GLN A 121 -16.68 8.43 7.36
N ILE A 122 -15.39 8.46 7.04
CA ILE A 122 -14.90 8.65 5.68
C ILE A 122 -14.23 7.37 5.26
N TYR A 123 -14.47 6.98 4.02
CA TYR A 123 -13.75 5.92 3.34
C TYR A 123 -12.77 6.52 2.35
N MET A 124 -11.55 6.02 2.36
CA MET A 124 -10.51 6.28 1.37
C MET A 124 -10.18 4.95 0.68
N GLY A 125 -9.97 4.97 -0.62
CA GLY A 125 -9.60 3.79 -1.37
C GLY A 125 -8.40 4.06 -2.28
N HIS A 126 -7.53 3.07 -2.39
CA HIS A 126 -6.44 3.05 -3.35
C HIS A 126 -6.57 1.83 -4.26
N LEU A 127 -6.36 2.05 -5.55
CA LEU A 127 -6.28 1.00 -6.58
C LEU A 127 -4.98 1.19 -7.34
N THR A 128 -4.17 0.14 -7.41
CA THR A 128 -2.95 0.14 -8.23
C THR A 128 -2.83 -1.11 -9.08
N VAL A 129 -2.20 -0.94 -10.26
CA VAL A 129 -1.79 -2.04 -11.14
C VAL A 129 -0.38 -1.77 -11.65
N SER A 130 0.53 -2.69 -11.35
CA SER A 130 1.89 -2.72 -11.88
C SER A 130 1.92 -3.63 -13.11
N ASP A 131 1.90 -3.05 -14.32
CA ASP A 131 2.09 -3.78 -15.56
C ASP A 131 3.60 -4.00 -15.79
N ILE A 132 4.08 -5.18 -15.38
CA ILE A 132 5.52 -5.45 -15.23
C ILE A 132 6.22 -5.46 -16.59
N GLN A 133 5.64 -6.13 -17.59
CA GLN A 133 6.18 -6.16 -18.95
C GLN A 133 5.95 -4.83 -19.67
N GLY A 134 4.86 -4.13 -19.36
CA GLY A 134 4.60 -2.78 -19.89
C GLY A 134 5.51 -1.70 -19.28
N GLY A 135 6.19 -1.99 -18.16
CA GLY A 135 7.03 -1.03 -17.46
C GLY A 135 6.26 0.15 -16.88
N ARG A 136 4.97 -0.04 -16.54
CA ARG A 136 4.07 1.03 -16.10
C ARG A 136 3.39 0.70 -14.78
N PHE A 137 3.26 1.73 -13.95
CA PHE A 137 2.52 1.70 -12.70
C PHE A 137 1.31 2.63 -12.79
N HIS A 138 0.13 2.09 -12.54
CA HIS A 138 -1.13 2.81 -12.52
C HIS A 138 -1.59 2.94 -11.07
N ALA A 139 -1.97 4.14 -10.63
CA ALA A 139 -2.38 4.41 -9.26
C ALA A 139 -3.57 5.37 -9.23
N PHE A 140 -4.57 5.05 -8.42
CA PHE A 140 -5.81 5.81 -8.29
C PHE A 140 -6.20 5.93 -6.82
N GLU A 141 -6.79 7.07 -6.46
CA GLU A 141 -7.31 7.36 -5.13
C GLU A 141 -8.76 7.82 -5.23
N ARG A 142 -9.56 7.41 -4.25
CA ARG A 142 -10.94 7.86 -4.11
C ARG A 142 -11.28 8.11 -2.64
N PHE A 143 -12.15 9.09 -2.41
CA PHE A 143 -12.75 9.34 -1.11
C PHE A 143 -14.26 9.37 -1.22
N SER A 144 -14.93 8.81 -0.23
CA SER A 144 -16.36 9.03 -0.06
C SER A 144 -16.76 8.96 1.40
N ARG A 145 -17.96 9.44 1.67
CA ARG A 145 -18.54 9.41 3.01
C ARG A 145 -19.40 8.17 3.18
N SER A 146 -19.56 7.70 4.41
CA SER A 146 -20.51 6.63 4.74
C SER A 146 -21.95 7.15 4.75
N ALA A 147 -22.45 7.65 3.64
CA ALA A 147 -23.81 8.17 3.52
C ALA A 147 -24.44 7.73 2.20
N LEU A 148 -25.77 7.56 2.19
CA LEU A 148 -26.54 7.25 0.98
C LEU A 148 -26.05 6.01 0.20
N GLY A 149 -25.43 5.06 0.89
CA GLY A 149 -24.87 3.86 0.26
C GLY A 149 -23.59 4.09 -0.55
N LEU A 150 -22.98 5.28 -0.49
CA LEU A 150 -21.75 5.61 -1.23
C LEU A 150 -20.55 4.81 -0.75
N ALA A 151 -20.43 4.54 0.54
CA ALA A 151 -19.36 3.70 1.08
C ALA A 151 -19.82 3.01 2.36
N GLY A 152 -19.24 1.86 2.66
CA GLY A 152 -19.58 1.09 3.84
C GLY A 152 -18.90 -0.26 3.90
N ALA A 153 -19.18 -0.98 4.98
CA ALA A 153 -18.83 -2.37 5.15
C ALA A 153 -19.93 -3.11 5.94
N ARG A 154 -20.06 -4.42 5.73
CA ARG A 154 -20.95 -5.32 6.47
C ARG A 154 -20.38 -6.74 6.48
N THR A 155 -20.76 -7.51 7.49
CA THR A 155 -20.27 -8.89 7.70
C THR A 155 -21.03 -9.92 6.88
N GLU A 156 -22.36 -9.83 6.80
CA GLU A 156 -23.19 -10.87 6.20
C GLU A 156 -24.26 -10.29 5.24
N PRO A 157 -24.25 -10.67 3.95
CA PRO A 157 -23.10 -11.25 3.25
C PRO A 157 -21.94 -10.25 3.25
N PHE A 158 -20.71 -10.76 3.38
CA PHE A 158 -19.50 -9.93 3.49
C PHE A 158 -19.41 -8.96 2.31
N ARG A 159 -19.25 -7.67 2.62
CA ARG A 159 -19.03 -6.63 1.61
C ARG A 159 -18.36 -5.43 2.24
N VAL A 160 -17.32 -4.92 1.60
CA VAL A 160 -16.76 -3.58 1.83
C VAL A 160 -16.69 -2.84 0.50
N TRP A 161 -17.16 -1.59 0.46
CA TRP A 161 -17.31 -0.86 -0.79
C TRP A 161 -17.05 0.64 -0.65
N LEU A 162 -16.64 1.22 -1.78
CA LEU A 162 -16.43 2.63 -2.01
C LEU A 162 -16.91 2.97 -3.44
N GLU A 163 -18.14 3.44 -3.52
CA GLU A 163 -18.90 3.66 -4.75
C GLU A 163 -18.99 2.36 -5.55
N ASP A 164 -18.39 2.30 -6.74
CA ASP A 164 -18.32 1.12 -7.60
C ASP A 164 -17.11 0.22 -7.34
N TRP A 165 -16.23 0.57 -6.37
CA TRP A 165 -15.17 -0.33 -5.92
C TRP A 165 -15.66 -1.19 -4.77
N SER A 166 -15.38 -2.49 -4.79
CA SER A 166 -15.81 -3.40 -3.73
C SER A 166 -15.00 -4.67 -3.62
N ALA A 167 -14.97 -5.21 -2.40
CA ALA A 167 -14.71 -6.61 -2.11
C ALA A 167 -15.99 -7.23 -1.54
N GLU A 168 -16.52 -8.29 -2.15
CA GLU A 168 -17.77 -8.90 -1.71
C GLU A 168 -17.76 -10.43 -1.83
N ALA A 169 -18.43 -11.11 -0.91
CA ALA A 169 -18.61 -12.56 -0.97
C ALA A 169 -19.31 -12.99 -2.27
N VAL A 170 -18.83 -14.07 -2.88
CA VAL A 170 -19.45 -14.68 -4.08
C VAL A 170 -20.59 -15.65 -3.71
N GLY A 171 -20.78 -15.92 -2.41
CA GLY A 171 -21.81 -16.83 -1.88
C GLY A 171 -22.32 -16.41 -0.49
N GLY A 172 -22.74 -17.39 0.31
CA GLY A 172 -23.20 -17.16 1.69
C GLY A 172 -22.07 -16.98 2.71
N GLU A 173 -20.87 -17.47 2.38
CA GLU A 173 -19.66 -17.38 3.22
C GLU A 173 -18.77 -16.19 2.81
N PRO A 174 -17.91 -15.65 3.71
CA PRO A 174 -17.02 -14.53 3.39
C PRO A 174 -16.04 -14.79 2.24
N LEU A 175 -15.64 -16.05 2.04
CA LEU A 175 -14.79 -16.50 0.96
C LEU A 175 -15.49 -17.60 0.15
N PRO A 176 -15.26 -17.69 -1.18
CA PRO A 176 -14.42 -16.80 -1.98
C PRO A 176 -15.03 -15.40 -2.14
N LEU A 177 -14.16 -14.39 -2.24
CA LEU A 177 -14.56 -13.00 -2.44
C LEU A 177 -14.24 -12.52 -3.86
N ARG A 178 -15.03 -11.58 -4.37
CA ARG A 178 -14.80 -10.87 -5.62
C ARG A 178 -14.32 -9.46 -5.35
N LEU A 179 -13.15 -9.11 -5.87
CA LEU A 179 -12.66 -7.74 -5.98
C LEU A 179 -13.11 -7.14 -7.32
N THR A 180 -13.80 -6.01 -7.26
CA THR A 180 -14.16 -5.22 -8.44
C THR A 180 -13.72 -3.79 -8.21
N ALA A 181 -12.91 -3.23 -9.10
CA ALA A 181 -12.52 -1.83 -9.05
C ALA A 181 -12.17 -1.33 -10.45
N ARG A 182 -12.65 -0.14 -10.83
CA ARG A 182 -12.37 0.46 -12.14
C ARG A 182 -12.03 1.94 -11.99
N SER A 183 -11.01 2.37 -12.72
CA SER A 183 -10.62 3.77 -12.88
C SER A 183 -10.15 4.02 -14.30
N GLY A 184 -10.97 4.73 -15.09
CA GLY A 184 -10.69 4.98 -16.50
C GLY A 184 -10.53 3.66 -17.26
N ASP A 185 -9.34 3.45 -17.82
CA ASP A 185 -8.95 2.29 -18.63
C ASP A 185 -8.20 1.20 -17.85
N VAL A 186 -8.21 1.29 -16.51
CA VAL A 186 -7.66 0.28 -15.62
C VAL A 186 -8.76 -0.34 -14.76
N SER A 187 -8.80 -1.66 -14.66
CA SER A 187 -9.72 -2.35 -13.74
C SER A 187 -9.21 -3.68 -13.23
N LEU A 188 -9.73 -4.08 -12.07
CA LEU A 188 -9.63 -5.42 -11.51
C LEU A 188 -11.03 -6.05 -11.45
N SER A 189 -11.14 -7.29 -11.90
CA SER A 189 -12.30 -8.17 -11.65
C SER A 189 -11.76 -9.54 -11.29
N LEU A 190 -11.50 -9.75 -10.00
CA LEU A 190 -10.77 -10.92 -9.49
C LEU A 190 -11.63 -11.69 -8.50
N VAL A 191 -11.55 -13.01 -8.52
CA VAL A 191 -12.09 -13.91 -7.49
C VAL A 191 -10.91 -14.48 -6.72
N LEU A 192 -10.93 -14.29 -5.40
CA LEU A 192 -9.90 -14.72 -4.46
C LEU A 192 -10.49 -15.83 -3.57
N GLU A 193 -9.85 -16.99 -3.59
CA GLU A 193 -10.22 -18.14 -2.78
C GLU A 193 -9.41 -18.20 -1.49
N GLU A 194 -9.91 -18.95 -0.51
CA GLU A 194 -9.10 -19.29 0.66
C GLU A 194 -8.03 -20.31 0.25
N GLY A 195 -6.75 -19.98 0.45
CA GLY A 195 -5.63 -20.92 0.23
C GLY A 195 -5.00 -21.40 1.52
N LYS A 196 -4.76 -20.48 2.46
CA LYS A 196 -4.30 -20.79 3.81
C LYS A 196 -5.22 -20.18 4.87
N PRO A 197 -5.29 -20.80 6.07
CA PRO A 197 -6.07 -20.26 7.18
C PRO A 197 -5.63 -18.85 7.57
N VAL A 198 -6.52 -18.17 8.29
CA VAL A 198 -6.22 -16.89 8.95
C VAL A 198 -4.99 -17.03 9.85
N VAL A 199 -4.09 -16.03 9.76
CA VAL A 199 -2.94 -15.88 10.65
C VAL A 199 -3.12 -14.62 11.48
N LEU A 200 -3.24 -14.81 12.80
CA LEU A 200 -3.26 -13.69 13.75
C LEU A 200 -1.84 -13.11 13.89
N GLN A 201 -1.70 -11.80 13.69
CA GLN A 201 -0.42 -11.11 13.77
C GLN A 201 -0.10 -10.65 15.19
N GLY A 202 1.18 -10.38 15.48
CA GLY A 202 1.58 -9.93 16.82
C GLY A 202 1.33 -10.99 17.91
N GLU A 203 0.96 -10.55 19.10
CA GLU A 203 0.60 -11.46 20.20
C GLU A 203 -0.90 -11.82 20.09
N ARG A 204 -1.20 -12.98 19.48
CA ARG A 204 -2.57 -13.49 19.30
C ARG A 204 -3.51 -12.43 18.70
N GLY A 205 -3.03 -11.72 17.69
CA GLY A 205 -3.78 -10.69 16.96
C GLY A 205 -3.56 -9.27 17.49
N LEU A 206 -2.94 -9.08 18.67
CA LEU A 206 -2.54 -7.76 19.14
C LEU A 206 -1.15 -7.39 18.60
N SER A 207 -1.08 -6.46 17.65
CA SER A 207 0.17 -5.94 17.07
C SER A 207 0.51 -4.59 17.70
N GLN A 208 1.46 -4.59 18.64
CA GLN A 208 1.91 -3.37 19.31
C GLN A 208 2.85 -2.56 18.41
N LYS A 209 2.57 -1.25 18.29
CA LYS A 209 3.30 -0.31 17.43
C LYS A 209 4.00 0.80 18.21
N GLY A 210 3.83 0.87 19.53
CA GLY A 210 4.50 1.83 20.39
C GLY A 210 4.40 1.49 21.87
N SER A 211 5.17 2.19 22.71
CA SER A 211 5.25 1.93 24.15
C SER A 211 4.03 2.40 24.94
N GLU A 212 3.24 3.32 24.39
CA GLU A 212 2.04 3.82 25.05
C GLU A 212 0.95 2.71 25.04
N PRO A 213 0.30 2.43 26.18
CA PRO A 213 -0.80 1.46 26.22
C PRO A 213 -1.87 1.83 25.20
N GLY A 214 -2.32 0.88 24.39
CA GLY A 214 -3.26 1.12 23.30
C GLY A 214 -2.64 1.66 22.01
N ASN A 215 -1.32 1.87 21.95
CA ASN A 215 -0.60 2.08 20.69
C ASN A 215 -0.33 0.73 20.01
N ALA A 216 -1.42 0.09 19.61
CA ALA A 216 -1.47 -1.22 19.02
C ALA A 216 -2.69 -1.33 18.11
N SER A 217 -2.70 -2.37 17.29
CA SER A 217 -3.82 -2.73 16.45
C SER A 217 -4.23 -4.17 16.69
N TYR A 218 -5.48 -4.48 16.38
CA TYR A 218 -5.88 -5.85 16.13
C TYR A 218 -5.67 -6.16 14.66
N TYR A 219 -5.01 -7.27 14.36
CA TYR A 219 -4.43 -7.53 13.04
C TYR A 219 -4.38 -9.03 12.73
N TYR A 220 -4.91 -9.42 11.57
CA TYR A 220 -4.69 -10.73 10.97
C TYR A 220 -4.47 -10.63 9.46
N SER A 221 -3.99 -11.73 8.88
CA SER A 221 -3.81 -11.88 7.43
C SER A 221 -4.44 -13.16 6.90
N LEU A 222 -4.83 -13.14 5.64
CA LEU A 222 -5.03 -14.34 4.80
C LEU A 222 -3.82 -14.41 3.87
N PRO A 223 -2.79 -15.22 4.21
CA PRO A 223 -1.45 -15.05 3.63
C PRO A 223 -1.31 -15.64 2.23
N ARG A 224 -2.28 -16.45 1.78
CA ARG A 224 -2.26 -17.06 0.46
C ARG A 224 -3.68 -17.28 -0.04
N MET A 225 -4.04 -16.55 -1.09
CA MET A 225 -5.36 -16.59 -1.70
C MET A 225 -5.24 -16.88 -3.21
N PRO A 226 -5.51 -18.11 -3.67
CA PRO A 226 -5.55 -18.42 -5.10
C PRO A 226 -6.49 -17.45 -5.82
N THR A 227 -5.98 -16.80 -6.85
CA THR A 227 -6.66 -15.68 -7.50
C THR A 227 -6.82 -15.97 -8.99
N ARG A 228 -8.00 -15.69 -9.51
CA ARG A 228 -8.28 -15.72 -10.95
C ARG A 228 -9.18 -14.56 -11.36
N GLY A 229 -9.12 -14.18 -12.62
CA GLY A 229 -10.07 -13.22 -13.17
C GLY A 229 -9.47 -12.42 -14.31
N GLU A 230 -9.74 -11.13 -14.31
CA GLU A 230 -9.31 -10.22 -15.36
C GLU A 230 -8.67 -8.97 -14.77
N VAL A 231 -7.55 -8.57 -15.37
CA VAL A 231 -6.95 -7.24 -15.20
C VAL A 231 -7.12 -6.51 -16.52
N MET A 232 -7.60 -5.27 -16.47
CA MET A 232 -7.64 -4.41 -17.64
C MET A 232 -6.61 -3.29 -17.49
N VAL A 233 -5.79 -3.07 -18.51
CA VAL A 233 -4.83 -1.95 -18.59
C VAL A 233 -4.88 -1.39 -20.01
N ASP A 234 -4.91 -0.06 -20.14
CA ASP A 234 -5.01 0.66 -21.42
C ASP A 234 -6.17 0.16 -22.31
N GLY A 235 -7.29 -0.19 -21.68
CA GLY A 235 -8.50 -0.66 -22.36
C GLY A 235 -8.41 -2.10 -22.86
N ARG A 236 -7.36 -2.84 -22.50
CA ARG A 236 -7.13 -4.24 -22.89
C ARG A 236 -7.33 -5.15 -21.69
N ALA A 237 -8.21 -6.14 -21.85
CA ALA A 237 -8.49 -7.15 -20.85
C ALA A 237 -7.49 -8.31 -20.94
N TYR A 238 -6.96 -8.72 -19.79
CA TYR A 238 -6.01 -9.82 -19.63
C TYR A 238 -6.60 -10.85 -18.65
N PRO A 239 -6.95 -12.06 -19.12
CA PRO A 239 -7.28 -13.18 -18.23
C PRO A 239 -6.05 -13.60 -17.45
N VAL A 240 -6.17 -13.69 -16.13
CA VAL A 240 -5.04 -13.91 -15.24
C VAL A 240 -5.34 -14.92 -14.14
N THR A 241 -4.27 -15.55 -13.66
CA THR A 241 -4.22 -16.37 -12.44
C THR A 241 -3.02 -15.96 -11.59
N GLY A 242 -3.07 -16.21 -10.29
CA GLY A 242 -1.94 -15.96 -9.41
C GLY A 242 -2.32 -16.12 -7.96
N GLU A 243 -1.63 -15.39 -7.08
CA GLU A 243 -1.87 -15.41 -5.64
C GLU A 243 -2.00 -14.01 -5.10
N SER A 244 -2.88 -13.88 -4.11
CA SER A 244 -3.07 -12.66 -3.34
C SER A 244 -2.80 -12.90 -1.87
N TRP A 245 -2.60 -11.80 -1.17
CA TRP A 245 -2.48 -11.67 0.26
C TRP A 245 -3.53 -10.66 0.71
N MET A 246 -4.19 -10.91 1.85
CA MET A 246 -5.06 -9.92 2.48
C MET A 246 -4.60 -9.63 3.89
N ASP A 247 -4.54 -8.35 4.23
CA ASP A 247 -4.41 -7.85 5.57
C ASP A 247 -5.68 -7.18 6.05
N ARG A 248 -5.97 -7.43 7.33
CA ARG A 248 -7.09 -6.83 8.02
C ARG A 248 -6.62 -6.27 9.35
N GLU A 249 -6.72 -4.96 9.49
CA GLU A 249 -6.27 -4.28 10.70
C GLU A 249 -7.24 -3.17 11.14
N TRP A 250 -7.39 -2.98 12.44
CA TRP A 250 -8.10 -1.84 13.03
C TRP A 250 -7.48 -1.39 14.34
N SER A 251 -7.54 -0.07 14.57
CA SER A 251 -6.96 0.56 15.75
C SER A 251 -7.51 1.97 16.00
N THR A 252 -7.18 2.52 17.16
CA THR A 252 -7.33 3.95 17.45
C THR A 252 -5.96 4.63 17.57
N SER A 253 -4.89 3.86 17.37
CA SER A 253 -3.51 4.34 17.46
C SER A 253 -3.03 4.98 16.15
N ALA A 254 -2.07 5.88 16.31
CA ALA A 254 -1.23 6.37 15.22
C ALA A 254 0.23 5.98 15.49
N LEU A 255 1.11 6.29 14.54
CA LEU A 255 2.56 6.14 14.75
C LEU A 255 3.02 6.90 15.99
N GLY A 256 3.92 6.28 16.76
CA GLY A 256 4.54 6.90 17.92
C GLY A 256 5.31 8.18 17.55
N LYS A 257 5.48 9.10 18.50
CA LYS A 257 6.07 10.43 18.25
C LYS A 257 7.45 10.42 17.59
N ALA A 258 8.25 9.38 17.87
CA ALA A 258 9.60 9.23 17.32
C ALA A 258 9.63 8.54 15.95
N GLN A 259 8.52 7.93 15.54
CA GLN A 259 8.40 7.18 14.29
C GLN A 259 8.11 8.12 13.13
N VAL A 260 8.71 7.83 11.98
CA VAL A 260 8.55 8.62 10.75
C VAL A 260 7.80 7.88 9.65
N GLY A 261 7.70 6.56 9.75
CA GLY A 261 7.04 5.70 8.79
C GLY A 261 7.41 4.24 9.04
N TRP A 262 7.00 3.37 8.12
CA TRP A 262 7.30 1.94 8.16
C TRP A 262 7.73 1.40 6.81
N ASP A 263 8.43 0.27 6.86
CA ASP A 263 8.68 -0.62 5.72
C ASP A 263 7.89 -1.90 6.02
N TRP A 264 6.86 -2.22 5.25
CA TRP A 264 6.06 -3.43 5.42
C TRP A 264 6.30 -4.39 4.25
N PHE A 265 6.33 -5.69 4.54
CA PHE A 265 6.63 -6.77 3.62
C PHE A 265 5.57 -7.87 3.79
N SER A 266 4.95 -8.29 2.70
CA SER A 266 4.26 -9.58 2.59
C SER A 266 4.94 -10.42 1.52
N LEU A 267 5.48 -11.56 1.92
CA LEU A 267 6.32 -12.39 1.06
C LEU A 267 5.76 -13.81 1.00
N GLN A 268 5.53 -14.31 -0.21
CA GLN A 268 5.06 -15.67 -0.48
C GLN A 268 6.17 -16.45 -1.18
N LEU A 269 6.68 -17.48 -0.52
CA LEU A 269 7.84 -18.26 -0.97
C LEU A 269 7.39 -19.54 -1.70
N SER A 270 8.27 -20.04 -2.55
CA SER A 270 8.07 -21.21 -3.42
C SER A 270 8.02 -22.53 -2.66
N ASP A 271 8.56 -22.58 -1.44
CA ASP A 271 8.44 -23.74 -0.54
C ASP A 271 7.08 -23.78 0.19
N GLY A 272 6.21 -22.80 -0.09
CA GLY A 272 4.91 -22.66 0.52
C GLY A 272 4.93 -21.98 1.88
N SER A 273 6.05 -21.44 2.34
CA SER A 273 6.10 -20.54 3.50
C SER A 273 5.77 -19.10 3.11
N GLU A 274 5.43 -18.28 4.10
CA GLU A 274 5.23 -16.85 3.92
C GLU A 274 5.84 -16.05 5.07
N LEU A 275 6.09 -14.77 4.82
CA LEU A 275 6.59 -13.84 5.82
C LEU A 275 5.81 -12.53 5.74
N MET A 276 5.16 -12.15 6.84
CA MET A 276 4.77 -10.77 7.09
C MET A 276 5.85 -10.14 7.98
N TYR A 277 6.38 -8.98 7.61
CA TYR A 277 7.30 -8.23 8.45
C TYR A 277 7.09 -6.74 8.26
N TYR A 278 7.07 -5.98 9.35
CA TYR A 278 7.16 -4.53 9.27
C TYR A 278 8.27 -3.99 10.16
N GLN A 279 9.02 -3.05 9.61
CA GLN A 279 10.02 -2.27 10.31
C GLN A 279 9.49 -0.85 10.55
N LEU A 280 9.33 -0.48 11.82
CA LEU A 280 9.03 0.91 12.19
C LEU A 280 10.33 1.70 12.24
N ARG A 281 10.37 2.83 11.53
CA ARG A 281 11.58 3.65 11.44
C ARG A 281 11.48 4.87 12.32
N ARG A 282 12.54 5.17 13.06
CA ARG A 282 12.66 6.38 13.88
C ARG A 282 13.26 7.53 13.10
N ARG A 283 12.99 8.75 13.56
CA ARG A 283 13.51 9.98 12.94
C ARG A 283 15.04 10.03 12.91
N ASP A 284 15.71 9.44 13.90
CA ASP A 284 17.17 9.33 13.98
C ASP A 284 17.76 8.28 13.04
N GLY A 285 16.92 7.55 12.30
CA GLY A 285 17.34 6.50 11.37
C GLY A 285 17.50 5.12 12.00
N THR A 286 17.28 4.98 13.31
CA THR A 286 17.29 3.69 13.99
C THR A 286 15.98 2.93 13.79
N VAL A 287 16.04 1.61 13.97
CA VAL A 287 14.87 0.73 13.96
C VAL A 287 14.16 0.84 15.30
N ASP A 288 12.84 1.00 15.28
CA ASP A 288 12.04 1.02 16.49
C ASP A 288 11.85 -0.42 17.05
N PRO A 289 11.95 -0.64 18.38
CA PRO A 289 11.78 -1.95 19.01
C PRO A 289 10.41 -2.61 18.79
N PHE A 290 9.37 -1.84 18.44
CA PHE A 290 8.02 -2.37 18.15
C PHE A 290 7.86 -2.86 16.70
N THR A 291 8.95 -2.93 15.95
CA THR A 291 9.09 -3.72 14.72
C THR A 291 8.74 -5.19 14.98
N SER A 292 7.93 -5.78 14.10
CA SER A 292 7.42 -7.13 14.30
C SER A 292 7.20 -7.84 12.95
N GLY A 293 7.05 -9.15 13.01
CA GLY A 293 6.64 -9.95 11.88
C GLY A 293 6.09 -11.29 12.32
N THR A 294 5.71 -12.10 11.34
CA THR A 294 5.28 -13.48 11.53
C THR A 294 5.80 -14.30 10.36
N LEU A 295 6.63 -15.31 10.67
CA LEU A 295 6.97 -16.36 9.72
C LEU A 295 5.85 -17.40 9.74
N ILE A 296 5.30 -17.72 8.58
CA ILE A 296 4.20 -18.66 8.40
C ILE A 296 4.77 -19.87 7.66
N PRO A 297 5.07 -20.98 8.36
CA PRO A 297 5.60 -22.16 7.71
C PRO A 297 4.64 -22.73 6.67
N ALA A 298 5.15 -23.55 5.76
CA ALA A 298 4.31 -24.34 4.86
C ALA A 298 3.36 -25.29 5.63
N ARG A 299 3.82 -25.76 6.80
CA ARG A 299 3.07 -26.60 7.74
C ARG A 299 3.48 -26.27 9.18
N GLY A 300 2.51 -26.27 10.09
CA GLY A 300 2.71 -25.96 11.50
C GLY A 300 2.26 -24.55 11.85
N GLU A 301 2.54 -24.15 13.09
CA GLU A 301 2.06 -22.89 13.65
C GLU A 301 2.87 -21.68 13.16
N PRO A 302 2.23 -20.53 12.93
CA PRO A 302 2.92 -19.26 12.70
C PRO A 302 3.85 -18.91 13.87
N VAL A 303 5.00 -18.34 13.53
CA VAL A 303 6.04 -17.93 14.48
C VAL A 303 6.10 -16.42 14.51
N HIS A 304 5.74 -15.84 15.66
CA HIS A 304 5.93 -14.42 15.91
C HIS A 304 7.43 -14.04 15.92
N LEU A 305 7.73 -12.91 15.29
CA LEU A 305 9.08 -12.34 15.16
C LEU A 305 9.13 -10.96 15.80
N THR A 306 10.25 -10.69 16.45
CA THR A 306 10.60 -9.39 17.01
C THR A 306 11.75 -8.75 16.27
N ALA A 307 12.08 -7.51 16.61
CA ALA A 307 13.26 -6.82 16.10
C ALA A 307 14.60 -7.58 16.30
N LYS A 308 14.67 -8.51 17.27
CA LYS A 308 15.89 -9.31 17.51
C LYS A 308 16.04 -10.48 16.55
N ASP A 309 14.94 -10.94 15.97
CA ASP A 309 14.88 -12.12 15.12
C ASP A 309 15.19 -11.80 13.66
N THR A 310 15.05 -10.53 13.27
CA THR A 310 15.12 -10.09 11.87
C THR A 310 16.27 -9.12 11.66
N ARG A 311 17.01 -9.29 10.55
CA ARG A 311 17.97 -8.32 10.04
C ARG A 311 17.52 -7.88 8.66
N LEU A 312 17.25 -6.58 8.51
CA LEU A 312 16.92 -5.97 7.23
C LEU A 312 18.06 -5.01 6.84
N GLU A 313 18.70 -5.28 5.71
CA GLU A 313 19.76 -4.45 5.14
C GLU A 313 19.27 -3.88 3.79
N VAL A 314 19.35 -2.56 3.63
CA VAL A 314 19.10 -1.90 2.33
C VAL A 314 20.35 -2.03 1.48
N LEU A 315 20.23 -2.71 0.35
CA LEU A 315 21.32 -2.96 -0.59
C LEU A 315 21.36 -1.95 -1.73
N ASP A 316 20.22 -1.37 -2.09
CA ASP A 316 20.10 -0.38 -3.15
C ASP A 316 18.87 0.52 -2.94
N THR A 317 18.84 1.66 -3.64
CA THR A 317 17.80 2.68 -3.54
C THR A 317 17.37 3.16 -4.93
N TRP A 318 16.12 3.59 -5.03
CA TRP A 318 15.56 4.25 -6.21
C TRP A 318 15.08 5.65 -5.85
N LYS A 319 15.40 6.62 -6.69
CA LYS A 319 14.95 8.00 -6.54
C LYS A 319 13.80 8.28 -7.50
N SER A 320 12.66 8.70 -6.97
CA SER A 320 11.52 9.09 -7.78
C SER A 320 11.87 10.27 -8.67
N PRO A 321 11.73 10.15 -10.00
CA PRO A 321 11.91 11.29 -10.90
C PRO A 321 10.77 12.32 -10.75
N ARG A 322 9.62 11.92 -10.19
CA ARG A 322 8.45 12.78 -9.99
C ARG A 322 8.56 13.63 -8.74
N THR A 323 8.99 13.04 -7.63
CA THR A 323 8.97 13.69 -6.32
C THR A 323 10.36 13.99 -5.75
N GLY A 324 11.40 13.39 -6.33
CA GLY A 324 12.77 13.46 -5.82
C GLY A 324 13.01 12.65 -4.54
N VAL A 325 12.01 11.93 -4.03
CA VAL A 325 12.15 11.08 -2.84
C VAL A 325 12.96 9.84 -3.17
N GLU A 326 13.85 9.47 -2.25
CA GLU A 326 14.67 8.26 -2.33
C GLU A 326 14.04 7.16 -1.47
N TYR A 327 13.80 6.02 -2.08
CA TYR A 327 13.20 4.82 -1.48
C TYR A 327 14.22 3.68 -1.54
N PRO A 328 14.32 2.83 -0.49
CA PRO A 328 14.96 1.53 -0.63
C PRO A 328 14.31 0.74 -1.77
N ALA A 329 15.13 0.09 -2.57
CA ALA A 329 14.70 -0.64 -3.77
C ALA A 329 15.46 -1.96 -3.96
N ARG A 330 16.19 -2.40 -2.94
CA ARG A 330 16.72 -3.76 -2.83
C ARG A 330 17.06 -4.01 -1.38
N TRP A 331 16.70 -5.18 -0.88
CA TRP A 331 16.93 -5.54 0.52
C TRP A 331 17.53 -6.92 0.65
N ARG A 332 18.31 -7.12 1.71
CA ARG A 332 18.60 -8.44 2.27
C ARG A 332 17.84 -8.57 3.58
N LEU A 333 16.94 -9.53 3.65
CA LEU A 333 16.17 -9.89 4.85
C LEU A 333 16.67 -11.24 5.35
N VAL A 334 17.09 -11.31 6.61
CA VAL A 334 17.61 -12.52 7.23
C VAL A 334 16.89 -12.82 8.55
N LEU A 335 16.46 -14.06 8.73
CA LEU A 335 16.00 -14.63 10.00
C LEU A 335 17.00 -15.70 10.46
N PRO A 336 18.05 -15.36 11.23
CA PRO A 336 19.13 -16.29 11.53
C PRO A 336 18.67 -17.55 12.29
N SER A 337 17.71 -17.40 13.21
CA SER A 337 17.16 -18.52 13.99
C SER A 337 16.30 -19.48 13.17
N ARG A 338 16.00 -19.13 11.91
CA ARG A 338 15.16 -19.89 10.99
C ARG A 338 15.88 -20.28 9.70
N ASP A 339 17.20 -20.06 9.63
CA ASP A 339 18.03 -20.29 8.45
C ASP A 339 17.38 -19.76 7.14
N LEU A 340 16.77 -18.57 7.23
CA LEU A 340 16.13 -17.89 6.10
C LEU A 340 16.93 -16.65 5.74
N SER A 341 17.29 -16.54 4.46
CA SER A 341 17.97 -15.38 3.89
C SER A 341 17.39 -15.09 2.51
N LEU A 342 16.81 -13.91 2.34
CA LEU A 342 16.13 -13.46 1.15
C LEU A 342 16.75 -12.19 0.62
N GLU A 343 16.97 -12.14 -0.69
CA GLU A 343 17.09 -10.90 -1.43
C GLU A 343 15.74 -10.51 -2.00
N VAL A 344 15.30 -9.29 -1.70
CA VAL A 344 14.03 -8.71 -2.14
C VAL A 344 14.33 -7.63 -3.17
N THR A 345 13.71 -7.72 -4.35
CA THR A 345 13.91 -6.76 -5.45
C THR A 345 12.56 -6.32 -6.04
N PRO A 346 12.33 -5.03 -6.28
CA PRO A 346 11.13 -4.55 -6.96
C PRO A 346 10.98 -5.17 -8.35
N ALA A 347 9.75 -5.57 -8.68
CA ALA A 347 9.42 -6.00 -10.03
C ALA A 347 9.42 -4.82 -11.02
N LEU A 348 9.12 -3.61 -10.52
CA LEU A 348 9.34 -2.32 -11.15
C LEU A 348 9.92 -1.34 -10.12
N ALA A 349 10.86 -0.49 -10.53
CA ALA A 349 11.44 0.50 -9.61
C ALA A 349 10.43 1.61 -9.26
N ASP A 350 9.70 2.11 -10.27
CA ASP A 350 8.70 3.16 -10.09
C ASP A 350 7.33 2.56 -9.73
N GLN A 351 7.09 2.44 -8.43
CA GLN A 351 5.82 2.04 -7.84
C GLN A 351 5.40 3.03 -6.72
N GLU A 352 5.79 4.30 -6.86
CA GLU A 352 5.40 5.39 -5.96
C GLU A 352 3.96 5.85 -6.25
N LEU A 353 3.10 5.86 -5.23
CA LEU A 353 1.74 6.40 -5.32
C LEU A 353 1.77 7.93 -5.18
N PRO A 354 1.37 8.69 -6.21
CA PRO A 354 1.27 10.14 -6.15
C PRO A 354 -0.10 10.58 -5.58
N VAL A 355 -0.51 9.99 -4.46
CA VAL A 355 -1.83 10.21 -3.83
C VAL A 355 -1.74 11.13 -2.61
N THR A 356 -2.86 11.37 -1.91
CA THR A 356 -2.93 12.34 -0.80
C THR A 356 -1.92 12.06 0.31
N VAL A 357 -1.74 10.79 0.67
CA VAL A 357 -0.63 10.33 1.53
C VAL A 357 0.38 9.64 0.63
N ARG A 358 1.67 9.93 0.77
CA ARG A 358 2.67 9.38 -0.14
C ARG A 358 3.12 7.99 0.30
N TYR A 359 3.03 7.04 -0.63
CA TYR A 359 3.47 5.66 -0.46
C TYR A 359 4.40 5.27 -1.60
N TRP A 360 5.24 4.26 -1.35
CA TRP A 360 5.71 3.36 -2.40
C TRP A 360 5.10 2.00 -2.10
N GLU A 361 4.35 1.44 -3.03
CA GLU A 361 3.60 0.18 -2.87
C GLU A 361 3.91 -0.70 -4.08
N GLY A 362 4.83 -1.62 -3.91
CA GLY A 362 5.40 -2.30 -5.06
C GLY A 362 5.41 -3.80 -4.95
N ALA A 363 5.03 -4.44 -6.05
CA ALA A 363 5.29 -5.85 -6.28
C ALA A 363 6.82 -6.08 -6.26
N VAL A 364 7.24 -7.13 -5.56
CA VAL A 364 8.64 -7.54 -5.43
C VAL A 364 8.82 -9.01 -5.84
N ARG A 365 10.04 -9.35 -6.26
CA ARG A 365 10.55 -10.71 -6.47
C ARG A 365 11.53 -11.08 -5.37
N LEU A 366 11.53 -12.36 -5.04
CA LEU A 366 12.32 -12.93 -3.96
C LEU A 366 13.25 -14.00 -4.53
N SER A 367 14.49 -14.03 -4.03
CA SER A 367 15.41 -15.14 -4.25
C SER A 367 16.26 -15.33 -3.00
N GLY A 368 16.63 -16.56 -2.67
CA GLY A 368 17.38 -16.79 -1.44
C GLY A 368 17.48 -18.25 -1.07
N LYS A 369 17.64 -18.49 0.23
CA LYS A 369 17.68 -19.82 0.82
C LYS A 369 16.85 -19.91 2.10
N HIS A 370 16.22 -21.06 2.30
CA HIS A 370 15.54 -21.45 3.53
C HIS A 370 15.99 -22.86 3.91
N GLU A 371 16.55 -23.03 5.11
CA GLU A 371 17.10 -24.32 5.58
C GLU A 371 18.13 -24.91 4.60
N GLY A 372 18.99 -24.05 4.07
CA GLY A 372 20.00 -24.38 3.05
C GLY A 372 19.47 -24.64 1.63
N GLN A 373 18.16 -24.74 1.41
CA GLN A 373 17.55 -24.99 0.10
C GLN A 373 17.24 -23.68 -0.62
N PRO A 374 17.39 -23.61 -1.96
CA PRO A 374 17.03 -22.44 -2.73
C PRO A 374 15.52 -22.19 -2.67
N VAL A 375 15.14 -20.94 -2.45
CA VAL A 375 13.75 -20.48 -2.50
C VAL A 375 13.63 -19.25 -3.38
N GLU A 376 12.55 -19.20 -4.14
CA GLU A 376 12.12 -18.04 -4.89
C GLU A 376 10.76 -17.59 -4.39
N GLY A 377 10.26 -16.46 -4.85
CA GLY A 377 8.94 -16.02 -4.47
C GLY A 377 8.58 -14.64 -4.97
N ARG A 378 7.42 -14.19 -4.52
CA ARG A 378 6.83 -12.91 -4.88
C ARG A 378 6.20 -12.29 -3.64
N GLY A 379 5.95 -11.00 -3.69
CA GLY A 379 5.37 -10.31 -2.56
C GLY A 379 5.07 -8.86 -2.85
N TYR A 380 4.76 -8.14 -1.79
CA TYR A 380 4.61 -6.69 -1.81
C TYR A 380 5.45 -6.04 -0.72
N VAL A 381 5.88 -4.82 -1.03
CA VAL A 381 6.52 -3.93 -0.05
C VAL A 381 5.81 -2.58 -0.06
N GLU A 382 5.42 -2.11 1.12
CA GLU A 382 4.88 -0.77 1.37
C GLU A 382 5.91 0.06 2.13
N LEU A 383 6.20 1.26 1.63
CA LEU A 383 7.13 2.22 2.24
C LEU A 383 6.42 3.55 2.47
N THR A 384 6.35 3.98 3.74
CA THR A 384 5.73 5.26 4.12
C THR A 384 6.76 6.20 4.74
N GLY A 385 6.55 7.52 4.69
CA GLY A 385 7.35 8.49 5.46
C GLY A 385 8.72 8.89 4.88
N TYR A 386 9.10 8.37 3.71
CA TYR A 386 10.36 8.75 3.02
C TYR A 386 10.35 10.18 2.47
N GLY A 387 9.17 10.68 2.09
CA GLY A 387 8.99 12.06 1.62
C GLY A 387 8.72 13.09 2.73
N ASP A 388 8.55 12.64 3.98
CA ASP A 388 8.01 13.46 5.08
C ASP A 388 9.07 14.03 6.02
N SER A 389 10.35 13.72 5.76
CA SER A 389 11.50 14.15 6.56
C SER A 389 12.37 15.15 5.78
N PRO A 390 12.87 16.23 6.43
CA PRO A 390 13.81 17.13 5.79
C PRO A 390 15.10 16.40 5.37
N PRO A 391 15.78 16.84 4.30
CA PRO A 391 17.02 16.22 3.83
C PRO A 391 18.07 16.12 4.94
N ARG A 392 18.95 15.11 4.85
CA ARG A 392 20.03 14.87 5.83
C ARG A 392 20.97 16.08 6.08
N TRP A 393 21.04 17.06 5.18
CA TRP A 393 21.89 18.25 5.34
C TRP A 393 21.27 19.38 6.19
N GLU A 394 20.00 19.25 6.59
CA GLU A 394 19.34 20.17 7.54
C GLU A 394 19.42 19.70 9.00
N ARG A 395 20.22 18.65 9.30
CA ARG A 395 20.41 18.09 10.64
C ARG A 395 21.75 18.43 11.27
#